data_AF-A0A8G1M2T4-F1
#
_entry.id   AF-A0A8G1M2T4-F1
#
_cell.length_a   1.000
_cell.length_b   1.000
_cell.length_c   1.000
_cell.angle_alpha   90.00
_cell.angle_beta   90.00
_cell.angle_gamma   90.00
#
_symmetry.space_group_name_H-M   'P 1'
#
loop_
_entity.id
_entity.type
_entity.pdbx_description
1 polymer ?
#
loop_
_entity_poly.entity_id
_entity_poly.type
_entity_poly.pdbx_seq_one_letter_code
_entity_poly.pdbx_strand_id
1 'polypeptide(L)' 'GDADFHRSLQWMLNNPIEGVLEQTFSTEDERFGQTTIEDLKPGGRDIEVTDLNKKEYVDMMVKWRIQKRIDE' A
#
# COMPACT_ATOMS: atom_id res chain seq x y z
N GLY A 1 -6.83 -1.33 -12.39
CA GLY A 1 -7.20 0.10 -12.47
C GLY A 1 -7.64 0.62 -11.11
N ASP A 2 -8.01 1.89 -10.97
CA ASP A 2 -8.38 2.47 -9.66
C ASP A 2 -9.49 1.72 -8.92
N ALA A 3 -10.43 1.12 -9.66
CA ALA A 3 -11.49 0.30 -9.09
C ALA A 3 -10.96 -0.98 -8.43
N ASP A 4 -9.93 -1.62 -9.00
CA ASP A 4 -9.30 -2.82 -8.41
C ASP A 4 -8.51 -2.45 -7.16
N PHE A 5 -7.81 -1.32 -7.20
CA PHE A 5 -7.08 -0.79 -6.06
C PHE A 5 -8.02 -0.45 -4.89
N HIS A 6 -9.12 0.25 -5.16
CA HIS A 6 -10.11 0.52 -4.14
C HIS A 6 -10.72 -0.77 -3.57
N ARG A 7 -11.01 -1.76 -4.43
CA ARG A 7 -11.53 -3.07 -4.00
C ARG A 7 -10.55 -3.82 -3.11
N SER A 8 -9.25 -3.83 -3.42
CA SER A 8 -8.25 -4.53 -2.60
C SER A 8 -8.10 -3.88 -1.21
N LEU A 9 -8.08 -2.54 -1.14
CA LEU A 9 -8.02 -1.80 0.13
C LEU A 9 -9.28 -2.04 0.98
N GLN A 10 -10.46 -2.01 0.36
CA GLN A 10 -11.72 -2.33 1.05
C GLN A 10 -11.75 -3.78 1.55
N TRP A 11 -11.24 -4.72 0.75
CA TRP A 11 -11.15 -6.11 1.17
C TRP A 11 -10.23 -6.25 2.39
N MET A 12 -9.06 -5.61 2.37
CA MET A 12 -8.09 -5.61 3.49
C MET A 12 -8.70 -5.04 4.77
N LEU A 13 -9.46 -3.94 4.69
CA LEU A 13 -10.13 -3.36 5.86
C LEU A 13 -11.19 -4.30 6.46
N ASN A 14 -11.90 -5.04 5.63
CA ASN A 14 -13.05 -5.84 6.05
C ASN A 14 -12.70 -7.29 6.40
N ASN A 15 -11.49 -7.76 6.10
CA ASN A 15 -11.07 -9.14 6.34
C ASN A 15 -9.79 -9.21 7.18
N PRO A 16 -9.60 -10.25 8.00
CA PRO A 16 -8.31 -10.51 8.63
C PRO A 16 -7.25 -10.78 7.56
N ILE A 17 -6.08 -10.18 7.70
CA ILE A 17 -4.99 -10.30 6.72
C ILE A 17 -3.80 -11.10 7.23
N GLU A 18 -3.73 -11.36 8.54
CA GLU A 18 -2.64 -12.13 9.14
C GLU A 18 -2.55 -13.54 8.52
N GLY A 19 -1.41 -13.85 7.92
CA GLY A 19 -1.18 -15.12 7.24
C GLY A 19 -1.89 -15.29 5.89
N VAL A 20 -2.62 -14.26 5.43
CA VAL A 20 -3.30 -14.26 4.11
C VAL A 20 -2.60 -13.33 3.13
N LEU A 21 -2.11 -12.19 3.62
CA LEU A 21 -1.36 -11.22 2.82
C LEU A 21 -0.03 -10.93 3.50
N GLU A 22 1.06 -11.16 2.75
CA GLU A 22 2.38 -10.66 3.10
C GLU A 22 2.54 -9.27 2.48
N GLN A 23 2.31 -8.25 3.30
CA GLN A 23 2.42 -6.84 2.92
C GLN A 23 3.30 -6.11 3.93
N THR A 24 4.05 -5.13 3.45
CA THR A 24 4.83 -4.21 4.30
C THR A 24 4.37 -2.79 4.05
N PHE A 25 4.79 -1.83 4.87
CA PHE A 25 4.53 -0.40 4.63
C PHE A 25 5.40 0.16 3.48
N SER A 26 5.46 -0.56 2.36
CA SER A 26 6.12 -0.16 1.13
C SER A 26 5.25 -0.51 -0.08
N THR A 27 5.55 0.09 -1.23
CA THR A 27 4.85 -0.18 -2.48
C THR A 27 5.81 -0.10 -3.66
N GLU A 28 5.50 -0.85 -4.71
CA GLU A 28 6.25 -0.82 -5.96
C GLU A 28 5.70 0.29 -6.86
N ASP A 29 6.60 1.15 -7.33
CA ASP A 29 6.32 2.20 -8.30
C ASP A 29 7.09 1.94 -9.59
N GLU A 30 6.37 1.83 -10.69
CA GLU A 30 6.96 1.64 -12.02
C GLU A 30 7.05 3.01 -12.71
N ARG A 31 8.28 3.52 -12.85
CA ARG A 31 8.56 4.79 -13.52
C ARG A 31 9.61 4.59 -14.60
N PHE A 32 9.32 5.07 -15.81
CA PHE A 32 10.23 5.01 -16.96
C PHE A 32 10.76 3.58 -17.25
N GLY A 33 9.94 2.54 -17.01
CA GLY A 33 10.34 1.14 -17.18
C GLY A 33 11.26 0.59 -16.08
N GLN A 34 11.43 1.32 -14.98
CA GLN A 34 12.13 0.87 -13.78
C GLN A 34 11.16 0.73 -12.61
N THR A 35 11.11 -0.46 -12.01
CA THR A 35 10.40 -0.69 -10.76
C THR A 35 11.27 -0.25 -9.60
N THR A 36 10.72 0.61 -8.74
CA THR A 36 11.36 1.07 -7.51
C THR A 36 10.46 0.76 -6.33
N ILE A 37 11.05 0.44 -5.17
CA ILE A 37 10.30 0.22 -3.93
C ILE A 37 10.36 1.51 -3.12
N GLU A 38 9.19 2.11 -2.91
CA GLU A 38 9.02 3.28 -2.07
C GLU A 38 8.40 2.88 -0.73
N ASP A 39 9.02 3.35 0.36
CA ASP A 39 8.47 3.15 1.68
C ASP A 39 7.35 4.19 1.92
N LEU A 40 6.19 3.73 2.34
CA LEU A 40 5.04 4.60 2.68
C LEU A 40 5.31 5.41 3.95
N LYS A 41 6.19 4.90 4.83
CA LYS A 41 6.69 5.55 6.03
C LYS A 41 8.17 5.20 6.25
N PRO A 42 8.92 5.93 7.10
CA PRO A 42 10.33 5.63 7.33
C PRO A 42 10.56 4.17 7.74
N GLY A 43 11.38 3.42 6.97
CA GLY A 43 11.65 2.00 7.20
C GLY A 43 10.47 1.08 6.91
N GLY A 44 9.48 1.54 6.16
CA GLY A 44 8.22 0.85 5.96
C GLY A 44 8.35 -0.55 5.33
N ARG A 45 9.39 -0.79 4.52
CA ARG A 45 9.70 -2.11 3.97
C ARG A 45 9.99 -3.18 5.03
N ASP A 46 10.45 -2.77 6.21
CA ASP A 46 10.79 -3.67 7.33
C ASP A 46 9.62 -3.79 8.33
N ILE A 47 8.49 -3.13 8.05
CA ILE A 47 7.32 -3.08 8.92
C ILE A 47 6.20 -3.84 8.24
N GLU A 48 5.83 -4.99 8.80
CA GLU A 48 4.71 -5.80 8.30
C GLU A 48 3.36 -5.13 8.57
N VAL A 49 2.44 -5.34 7.64
CA VAL A 49 1.04 -4.95 7.77
C VAL A 49 0.29 -6.09 8.47
N THR A 50 -0.24 -5.80 9.65
CA THR A 50 -1.02 -6.70 10.50
C THR A 50 -2.44 -6.21 10.65
N ASP A 51 -3.32 -7.02 11.25
CA ASP A 51 -4.70 -6.60 11.48
C ASP A 51 -4.84 -5.38 12.41
N LEU A 52 -3.82 -5.13 13.24
CA LEU A 52 -3.74 -3.97 14.14
C LEU A 52 -3.39 -2.66 13.42
N ASN A 53 -2.60 -2.74 12.33
CA ASN A 53 -2.05 -1.55 11.66
C ASN A 53 -2.52 -1.38 10.20
N LYS A 54 -3.29 -2.33 9.65
CA LYS A 54 -3.79 -2.29 8.26
C LYS A 54 -4.57 -1.02 7.89
N LYS A 55 -5.25 -0.42 8.88
CA LYS A 55 -5.96 0.86 8.64
C LYS A 55 -4.99 1.99 8.33
N GLU A 56 -3.86 2.05 9.04
CA GLU A 56 -2.78 3.00 8.77
C GLU A 56 -2.20 2.76 7.37
N TYR A 57 -1.93 1.50 7.02
CA TYR A 57 -1.44 1.13 5.68
C TYR A 57 -2.38 1.62 4.57
N VAL A 58 -3.69 1.37 4.72
CA VAL A 58 -4.69 1.81 3.74
C VAL A 58 -4.71 3.34 3.59
N ASP A 59 -4.69 4.08 4.71
CA ASP A 59 -4.64 5.54 4.68
C ASP A 59 -3.37 6.07 3.97
N MET A 60 -2.22 5.43 4.18
CA MET A 60 -0.98 5.79 3.52
C MET A 60 -0.99 5.45 2.03
N MET A 61 -1.52 4.28 1.66
CA MET A 61 -1.67 3.86 0.26
C MET A 61 -2.58 4.83 -0.53
N VAL A 62 -3.66 5.32 0.07
CA VAL A 62 -4.54 6.32 -0.55
C VAL A 62 -3.79 7.65 -0.74
N LYS A 63 -3.06 8.13 0.28
CA LYS A 63 -2.25 9.35 0.16
C LYS A 63 -1.18 9.23 -0.92
N TRP A 64 -0.44 8.13 -0.93
CA TRP A 64 0.58 7.84 -1.94
C TRP A 64 -0.04 7.84 -3.34
N ARG A 65 -1.19 7.17 -3.52
CA ARG A 65 -1.90 7.12 -4.81
C ARG A 65 -2.34 8.50 -5.30
N ILE A 66 -2.79 9.39 -4.41
CA ILE A 66 -3.16 10.76 -4.76
C ILE A 66 -1.91 11.55 -5.16
N GLN A 67 -0.82 11.46 -4.40
CA GLN A 67 0.43 12.15 -4.70
C GLN A 67 0.99 11.73 -6.05
N LYS A 68 0.99 10.42 -6.35
CA LYS A 68 1.49 9.90 -7.64
C LYS A 68 0.74 10.47 -8.85
N ARG A 69 -0.56 10.73 -8.71
CA ARG A 69 -1.38 11.31 -9.79
C ARG A 69 -1.17 12.80 -9.99
N ILE A 70 -0.56 13.48 -9.01
CA ILE A 70 -0.17 14.89 -9.11
C ILE A 70 1.23 15.02 -9.71
N ASP A 71 2.10 14.05 -9.45
CA ASP A 71 3.47 14.01 -9.96
C ASP A 71 3.57 13.47 -11.40
N GLU A 72 2.47 12.93 -11.95
CA GLU A 72 2.27 12.57 -13.37
C GLU A 72 1.76 13.76 -14.20
#